data_AF-A0A7C3BR62-F1
#
_entry.id   AF-A0A7C3BR62-F1
#
_cell.length_a   1.000
_cell.length_b   1.000
_cell.length_c   1.000
_cell.angle_alpha   90.00
_cell.angle_beta   90.00
_cell.angle_gamma   90.00
#
_symmetry.space_group_name_H-M   'P 1'
#
loop_
_entity.id
_entity.type
_entity.pdbx_description
1 polymer ?
#
loop_
_entity_poly.entity_id
_entity_poly.type
_entity_poly.pdbx_seq_one_letter_code
_entity_poly.pdbx_strand_id
1 'polypeptide(L)' 'MTTAAITTITKMMELLPEPTQDQVVEHLRDYIAEMKDEARWDMTFKSSQEQLVKAARRAKQEITAGRAEPMSYNQL' A
#
# COMPACT_ATOMS: atom_id res chain seq x y z
N MET A 1 -2.56 -6.74 -26.14
CA MET A 1 -3.53 -7.87 -26.16
C MET A 1 -4.13 -8.00 -24.77
N THR A 2 -5.44 -8.19 -24.68
CA THR A 2 -6.15 -8.50 -23.44
C THR A 2 -5.91 -9.96 -23.06
N THR A 3 -5.76 -10.25 -21.76
CA THR A 3 -5.61 -11.63 -21.30
C THR A 3 -6.97 -12.33 -21.24
N ALA A 4 -6.98 -13.67 -21.25
CA ALA A 4 -8.21 -14.45 -21.10
C ALA A 4 -8.99 -14.08 -19.82
N ALA A 5 -8.29 -13.84 -18.71
CA ALA A 5 -8.90 -13.44 -17.45
C ALA A 5 -9.63 -12.10 -17.54
N ILE A 6 -9.04 -11.08 -18.20
CA ILE A 6 -9.70 -9.78 -18.39
C ILE A 6 -10.92 -9.92 -19.29
N THR A 7 -10.84 -10.72 -20.35
CA THR A 7 -12.00 -11.00 -21.21
C THR A 7 -13.13 -11.67 -20.42
N THR A 8 -12.80 -12.64 -19.56
CA THR A 8 -13.80 -13.34 -18.72
C THR A 8 -14.49 -12.40 -17.74
N ILE A 9 -13.74 -11.56 -17.00
CA ILE A 9 -14.36 -10.66 -16.03
C ILE A 9 -15.24 -9.59 -16.72
N THR A 10 -14.83 -9.09 -17.89
CA THR A 10 -15.68 -8.19 -18.70
C THR A 10 -16.98 -8.88 -19.08
N LYS A 11 -16.93 -10.13 -19.56
CA LYS A 11 -18.13 -10.89 -19.91
C LYS A 11 -19.04 -11.17 -18.70
N MET A 12 -18.47 -11.41 -17.53
CA MET A 12 -19.25 -11.57 -16.29
C MET A 12 -19.97 -10.26 -15.91
N MET A 13 -19.33 -9.10 -16.08
CA MET A 13 -19.95 -7.81 -15.80
C MET A 13 -21.07 -7.47 -16.80
N GLU A 14 -20.90 -7.78 -18.10
CA GLU A 14 -21.91 -7.55 -19.14
C GLU A 14 -23.25 -8.26 -18.85
N LEU A 15 -23.24 -9.33 -18.04
CA LEU A 15 -24.44 -10.08 -17.67
C LEU A 15 -25.22 -9.47 -16.50
N LEU A 16 -24.67 -8.46 -15.83
CA LEU A 16 -25.29 -7.82 -14.68
C LEU A 16 -26.16 -6.62 -15.10
N PRO A 17 -27.22 -6.27 -14.35
CA PRO A 17 -27.92 -5.00 -14.53
C PRO A 17 -26.95 -3.81 -14.36
N GLU A 18 -27.16 -2.75 -15.14
CA GLU A 18 -26.30 -1.55 -15.13
C GLU A 18 -26.02 -0.99 -13.72
N PRO A 19 -27.00 -0.85 -12.80
CA PRO A 19 -26.72 -0.38 -11.44
C PRO A 19 -25.79 -1.31 -10.65
N THR A 20 -25.84 -2.62 -10.94
CA THR A 20 -24.95 -3.61 -10.33
C THR A 20 -23.56 -3.55 -10.96
N GLN A 21 -23.45 -3.25 -12.26
CA GLN A 21 -22.15 -3.04 -12.90
C GLN A 21 -21.41 -1.85 -12.27
N ASP A 22 -22.11 -0.73 -12.03
CA ASP A 22 -21.52 0.45 -11.39
C ASP A 22 -21.00 0.13 -9.98
N GLN A 23 -21.77 -0.60 -9.18
CA GLN A 23 -21.33 -1.04 -7.85
C GLN A 23 -20.08 -1.91 -7.91
N VAL A 24 -20.01 -2.86 -8.85
CA VAL A 24 -18.82 -3.71 -9.05
C VAL A 24 -17.61 -2.88 -9.47
N VAL A 25 -17.80 -1.88 -10.33
CA VAL A 25 -16.72 -0.98 -10.77
C VAL A 25 -16.16 -0.18 -9.60
N GLU A 26 -16.99 0.34 -8.70
CA GLU A 26 -16.52 1.04 -7.49
C GLU A 26 -15.66 0.13 -6.62
N HIS A 27 -16.14 -1.08 -6.30
CA HIS A 27 -15.35 -2.02 -5.49
C HIS A 27 -14.03 -2.43 -6.15
N LEU A 28 -14.02 -2.62 -7.46
CA LEU A 28 -12.79 -2.95 -8.19
C LEU A 28 -11.82 -1.77 -8.22
N ARG A 29 -12.29 -0.52 -8.27
CA ARG A 29 -11.44 0.67 -8.19
C ARG A 29 -10.70 0.71 -6.87
N ASP A 30 -11.41 0.53 -5.76
CA ASP A 30 -10.82 0.51 -4.42
C ASP A 30 -9.82 -0.63 -4.28
N TYR A 31 -10.20 -1.83 -4.71
CA TYR A 31 -9.31 -3.00 -4.66
C TYR A 31 -8.03 -2.81 -5.48
N ILE A 32 -8.13 -2.21 -6.68
CA ILE A 32 -6.96 -1.90 -7.52
C ILE A 32 -6.10 -0.81 -6.90
N ALA A 33 -6.71 0.20 -6.25
CA ALA A 33 -5.96 1.25 -5.55
C ALA A 33 -5.13 0.67 -4.41
N GLU A 34 -5.74 -0.16 -3.55
CA GLU A 34 -5.06 -0.85 -2.45
C GLU A 34 -3.88 -1.70 -2.97
N MET A 35 -4.09 -2.50 -4.01
CA MET A 35 -3.01 -3.31 -4.60
C MET A 35 -1.85 -2.45 -5.14
N LYS A 36 -2.14 -1.28 -5.70
CA LYS A 36 -1.11 -0.37 -6.21
C LYS A 36 -0.33 0.29 -5.08
N ASP A 37 -0.99 0.64 -4.00
CA ASP A 37 -0.36 1.25 -2.84
C ASP A 37 0.50 0.25 -2.08
N GLU A 38 0.02 -1.00 -1.91
CA GLU A 38 0.83 -2.09 -1.34
C GLU A 38 2.06 -2.38 -2.21
N ALA A 39 1.90 -2.47 -3.53
CA ALA A 39 3.04 -2.68 -4.44
C ALA A 39 4.06 -1.52 -4.37
N ARG A 40 3.59 -0.29 -4.19
CA ARG A 40 4.45 0.87 -3.98
C ARG A 40 5.18 0.79 -2.64
N TRP A 41 4.47 0.40 -1.58
CA TRP A 41 5.05 0.18 -0.26
C TRP A 41 6.16 -0.85 -0.32
N ASP A 42 5.91 -2.01 -0.90
CA ASP A 42 6.89 -3.09 -1.06
C ASP A 42 8.14 -2.65 -1.80
N MET A 43 7.97 -1.96 -2.93
CA MET A 43 9.09 -1.45 -3.71
C MET A 43 9.91 -0.43 -2.92
N THR A 44 9.23 0.51 -2.26
CA THR A 44 9.86 1.56 -1.46
C THR A 44 10.60 0.97 -0.27
N PHE A 45 9.97 0.06 0.45
CA PHE A 45 10.55 -0.63 1.59
C PHE A 45 11.78 -1.44 1.17
N LYS A 46 11.65 -2.27 0.13
CA LYS A 46 12.77 -3.06 -0.40
C LYS A 46 13.99 -2.20 -0.75
N SER A 47 13.77 -1.01 -1.32
CA SER A 47 14.85 -0.08 -1.67
C SER A 47 15.46 0.66 -0.48
N SER A 48 14.76 0.73 0.67
CA SER A 48 15.17 1.55 1.83
C SER A 48 15.64 0.73 3.04
N GLN A 49 15.64 -0.60 2.96
CA GLN A 49 15.93 -1.48 4.11
C GLN A 49 17.27 -1.16 4.80
N GLU A 50 18.35 -0.95 4.04
CA GLU A 50 19.66 -0.63 4.62
C GLU A 50 19.65 0.71 5.37
N GLN A 51 18.98 1.72 4.81
CA GLN A 51 18.85 3.02 5.44
C GLN A 51 18.02 2.94 6.72
N LEU A 52 16.93 2.16 6.71
CA LEU A 52 16.10 1.90 7.88
C LEU A 52 16.91 1.18 8.98
N VAL A 53 17.71 0.17 8.63
CA VAL A 53 18.60 -0.50 9.59
C VAL A 53 19.62 0.47 10.19
N LYS A 54 20.24 1.32 9.36
CA LYS A 54 21.19 2.34 9.82
C LYS A 54 20.52 3.34 10.76
N ALA A 55 19.32 3.82 10.40
CA ALA A 55 18.54 4.74 11.21
C ALA A 55 18.17 4.11 12.57
N ALA A 56 17.70 2.85 12.58
CA ALA A 56 17.36 2.12 13.80
C ALA A 56 18.59 1.91 14.71
N ARG A 57 19.75 1.56 14.15
CA ARG A 57 21.00 1.43 14.90
C ARG A 57 21.41 2.76 15.53
N ARG A 58 21.34 3.86 14.77
CA ARG A 58 21.62 5.21 15.28
C ARG A 58 20.65 5.57 16.41
N ALA A 59 19.36 5.36 16.24
CA ALA A 59 18.36 5.64 17.28
C ALA A 59 18.69 4.91 18.58
N LYS A 60 19.06 3.63 18.52
CA LYS A 60 19.51 2.88 19.71
C LYS A 60 20.74 3.49 20.38
N GLN A 61 21.73 3.94 19.60
CA GLN A 61 22.93 4.58 20.14
C GLN A 61 22.59 5.92 20.83
N GLU A 62 21.71 6.72 20.23
CA GLU A 62 21.26 7.99 20.80
C GLU A 62 20.49 7.78 22.11
N ILE A 63 19.64 6.76 22.18
CA ILE A 63 18.95 6.35 23.43
C ILE A 63 19.96 5.99 24.52
N THR A 64 20.91 5.11 24.23
CA THR A 64 21.95 4.71 25.20
C THR A 64 22.82 5.89 25.64
N ALA A 65 23.06 6.85 24.74
CA ALA A 65 23.79 8.06 25.04
C ALA A 65 22.97 9.12 25.82
N GLY A 66 21.71 8.84 26.15
CA GLY A 66 20.82 9.77 26.86
C GLY A 66 20.36 10.97 26.02
N ARG A 67 20.47 10.87 24.68
CA ARG A 67 20.14 11.94 23.73
C ARG A 67 18.77 11.77 23.06
N ALA A 68 17.95 10.84 23.56
CA ALA A 68 16.62 10.59 23.06
C ALA A 68 15.55 11.03 24.07
N GLU A 69 14.48 11.64 23.57
CA GLU A 69 13.30 12.01 24.34
C GLU A 69 12.09 11.16 23.92
N PRO A 70 11.15 10.87 24.83
CA PRO A 70 9.91 10.20 24.48
C PRO A 70 9.12 10.99 23.42
N MET A 71 8.59 10.29 22.42
CA MET A 71 7.75 10.91 21.39
C MET A 71 6.48 11.48 22.04
N SER A 72 6.27 12.79 21.92
CA SER A 72 5.08 13.48 22.43
C SER A 72 4.11 13.76 21.29
N TYR A 73 2.96 13.08 21.29
CA TYR A 73 1.94 13.24 20.25
C TYR A 73 1.26 14.61 20.23
N ASN A 74 1.39 15.39 21.30
CA ASN A 74 0.84 16.74 21.40
C ASN A 74 1.72 17.80 20.71
N GLN A 75 2.88 17.41 20.18
CA GLN A 75 3.87 18.29 19.55
C GLN A 75 4.25 17.84 18.14
N LEU A 76 3.43 16.97 17.53
CA LEU A 76 3.59 16.49 16.15
C LEU A 76 3.01 17.46 15.13
#